data_AF-A0A7K5N8E1-F1
#
_entry.id   AF-A0A7K5N8E1-F1
#
_cell.length_a   1.000
_cell.length_b   1.000
_cell.length_c   1.000
_cell.angle_alpha   90.00
_cell.angle_beta   90.00
_cell.angle_gamma   90.00
#
_symmetry.space_group_name_H-M   'P 1'
#
loop_
_entity.id
_entity.type
_entity.pdbx_description
1 polymer ?
#
loop_
_entity_poly.entity_id
_entity_poly.type
_entity_poly.pdbx_seq_one_letter_code
_entity_poly.pdbx_strand_id
1 'polypeptide(L)'
;RKSDTALFGNDRFEGYCIDLLKELAIILGFTYEIRLVEDGKYGAQDEKGQWNGMIKELIDHKADLAVAPLTITHVREKAIDFSKPFMTLGVSILYRKPNGTNPSVFSFLNPLSPDIWMYILLAYLGVSCVLFVIASGAAQPQAPRAPRPALGSDVHTALAPTHQAGHPGTQPALSTRIIGGIWWFFTLIIISSYTANLAAFLTVERMESPID
;
A
#
# COMPACT_ATOMS: atom_id res chain seq x y z
N ARG A 1 6.03 -32.50 4.90
CA ARG A 1 6.92 -32.84 3.76
C ARG A 1 7.25 -34.32 3.89
N LYS A 2 7.20 -35.15 2.84
CA LYS A 2 7.63 -36.55 2.98
C LYS A 2 9.15 -36.58 2.99
N SER A 3 9.73 -37.29 3.95
CA SER A 3 11.16 -37.55 4.05
C SER A 3 11.60 -38.45 2.89
N ASP A 4 12.79 -38.21 2.34
CA ASP A 4 13.40 -39.06 1.31
C ASP A 4 13.85 -40.42 1.87
N THR A 5 14.04 -40.51 3.20
CA THR A 5 14.41 -41.74 3.92
C THR A 5 13.29 -42.23 4.83
N ALA A 6 13.17 -43.55 5.01
CA ALA A 6 12.24 -44.13 5.98
C ALA A 6 12.71 -43.81 7.40
N LEU A 7 11.90 -43.07 8.17
CA LEU A 7 12.16 -42.71 9.55
C LEU A 7 11.38 -43.65 10.49
N PHE A 8 11.96 -43.96 11.65
CA PHE A 8 11.38 -44.89 12.63
C PHE A 8 11.36 -44.27 14.03
N GLY A 9 10.43 -44.69 14.88
CA GLY A 9 10.35 -44.23 16.27
C GLY A 9 10.12 -42.71 16.40
N ASN A 10 10.92 -42.07 17.26
CA ASN A 10 10.86 -40.64 17.55
C ASN A 10 11.35 -39.77 16.38
N ASP A 11 12.28 -40.28 15.57
CA ASP A 11 12.92 -39.54 14.47
C ASP A 11 11.95 -39.24 13.31
N ARG A 12 10.72 -39.77 13.38
CA ARG A 12 9.63 -39.48 12.43
C ARG A 12 9.06 -38.07 12.59
N PHE A 13 9.33 -37.41 13.72
CA PHE A 13 8.76 -36.12 14.06
C PHE A 13 9.84 -35.05 14.14
N GLU A 14 9.53 -33.86 13.66
CA GLU A 14 10.38 -32.68 13.75
C GLU A 14 9.54 -31.45 14.09
N GLY A 15 10.17 -30.42 14.65
CA GLY A 15 9.56 -29.12 14.92
C GLY A 15 9.70 -28.68 16.37
N TYR A 16 9.13 -27.51 16.67
CA TYR A 16 9.35 -26.79 17.91
C TYR A 16 9.11 -27.63 19.19
N CYS A 17 7.98 -28.34 19.28
CA CYS A 17 7.67 -29.17 20.45
C CYS A 17 8.62 -30.37 20.61
N ILE A 18 9.16 -30.87 19.50
CA ILE A 18 10.08 -32.02 19.50
C ILE A 18 11.44 -31.58 20.05
N ASP A 19 11.94 -30.44 19.56
CA ASP A 19 13.19 -29.86 20.05
C ASP A 19 13.08 -29.49 21.54
N LEU A 20 11.95 -28.90 21.95
CA LEU A 20 11.68 -28.59 23.35
C LEU A 20 11.68 -29.86 24.24
N LEU A 21 11.00 -30.93 23.81
CA LEU A 21 10.97 -32.18 24.56
C LEU A 21 12.36 -32.82 24.68
N LYS A 22 13.17 -32.73 23.61
CA LYS A 22 14.55 -33.23 23.59
C LYS A 22 15.43 -32.49 24.61
N GLU A 23 15.35 -31.17 24.65
CA GLU A 23 16.10 -30.36 25.63
C GLU A 23 15.66 -30.67 27.07
N LEU A 24 14.34 -30.82 27.30
CA LEU A 24 13.83 -31.22 28.62
C LEU A 24 14.34 -32.60 29.04
N ALA A 25 14.37 -33.56 28.10
CA ALA A 25 14.87 -34.91 28.36
C ALA A 25 16.36 -34.93 28.71
N ILE A 26 17.18 -34.09 28.06
CA ILE A 26 18.62 -33.94 28.36
C ILE A 26 18.82 -33.35 29.76
N ILE A 27 18.07 -32.30 30.11
CA ILE A 27 18.24 -31.60 31.39
C ILE A 27 17.74 -32.44 32.57
N LEU A 28 16.59 -33.10 32.42
CA LEU A 28 15.93 -33.85 33.49
C LEU A 28 16.31 -35.34 33.52
N GLY A 29 16.93 -35.86 32.46
CA GLY A 29 17.45 -37.22 32.40
C GLY A 29 16.39 -38.31 32.23
N PHE A 30 15.32 -38.07 31.46
CA PHE A 30 14.29 -39.07 31.17
C PHE A 30 14.33 -39.55 29.71
N THR A 31 13.87 -40.79 29.49
CA THR A 31 13.61 -41.34 28.15
C THR A 31 12.15 -41.15 27.78
N TYR A 32 11.87 -40.96 26.49
CA TYR A 32 10.50 -40.72 26.01
C TYR A 32 10.22 -41.44 24.70
N GLU A 33 8.94 -41.76 24.47
CA GLU A 33 8.42 -42.27 23.21
C GLU A 33 7.33 -41.31 22.72
N ILE A 34 7.47 -40.81 21.49
CA ILE A 34 6.48 -39.89 20.91
C ILE A 34 5.35 -40.71 20.26
N ARG A 35 4.14 -40.46 20.74
CA ARG A 35 2.90 -41.00 20.17
C ARG A 35 1.96 -39.87 19.78
N LEU A 36 1.25 -40.07 18.68
CA LEU A 36 0.18 -39.19 18.27
C LEU A 36 -1.11 -39.63 18.96
N VAL A 37 -1.87 -38.66 19.44
CA VAL A 37 -3.23 -38.88 19.95
C VAL A 37 -4.09 -39.58 18.89
N GLU A 38 -4.84 -40.60 19.29
CA GLU A 38 -5.55 -41.49 18.35
C GLU A 38 -6.63 -40.74 17.54
N ASP A 39 -7.32 -39.80 18.17
CA ASP A 39 -8.45 -39.06 17.57
C ASP A 39 -8.04 -37.73 16.91
N GLY A 40 -6.77 -37.34 17.00
CA GLY A 40 -6.26 -36.07 16.46
C GLY A 40 -6.76 -34.80 17.17
N LYS A 41 -7.37 -34.90 18.36
CA LYS A 41 -7.98 -33.77 19.07
C LYS A 41 -7.18 -33.32 20.29
N TYR A 42 -7.29 -32.04 20.61
CA TYR A 42 -6.69 -31.46 21.81
C TYR A 42 -7.32 -31.98 23.11
N GLY A 43 -8.63 -32.21 23.08
CA GLY A 43 -9.43 -32.54 24.25
C GLY A 43 -10.50 -31.48 24.53
N ALA A 44 -11.73 -31.94 24.47
CA ALA A 44 -12.94 -31.22 24.81
C ALA A 44 -13.83 -32.12 25.67
N GLN A 45 -14.66 -31.49 26.50
CA GLN A 45 -15.61 -32.18 27.36
C GLN A 45 -16.96 -32.25 26.65
N ASP A 46 -17.53 -33.45 26.55
CA ASP A 46 -18.87 -33.67 26.03
C ASP A 46 -19.93 -33.22 27.06
N GLU A 47 -21.21 -33.12 26.65
CA GLU A 47 -22.33 -32.74 27.54
C GLU A 47 -22.46 -33.66 28.78
N LYS A 48 -21.96 -34.90 28.68
CA LYS A 48 -21.95 -35.90 29.76
C LYS A 48 -20.74 -35.75 30.70
N GLY A 49 -19.91 -34.73 30.52
CA GLY A 49 -18.70 -34.51 31.32
C GLY A 49 -17.50 -35.37 30.91
N GLN A 50 -17.61 -36.16 29.83
CA GLN A 50 -16.54 -37.05 29.37
C GLN A 50 -15.52 -36.32 28.51
N TRP A 51 -14.25 -36.55 28.75
CA TRP A 51 -13.15 -35.97 27.97
C TRP A 51 -12.83 -36.80 26.72
N ASN A 52 -12.16 -36.19 25.75
CA ASN A 52 -11.53 -36.85 24.61
C ASN A 52 -10.11 -36.29 24.36
N GLY A 53 -9.48 -36.69 23.25
CA GLY A 53 -8.17 -36.20 22.84
C GLY A 53 -7.05 -36.39 23.86
N MET A 54 -6.04 -35.52 23.76
CA MET A 54 -4.86 -35.57 24.63
C MET A 54 -5.22 -35.48 26.12
N ILE A 55 -6.27 -34.73 26.49
CA ILE A 55 -6.69 -34.61 27.89
C ILE A 55 -7.19 -35.94 28.44
N LYS A 56 -8.00 -36.68 27.67
CA LYS A 56 -8.45 -38.01 28.10
C LYS A 56 -7.29 -38.98 28.22
N GLU A 57 -6.33 -38.96 27.30
CA GLU A 57 -5.16 -39.83 27.37
C GLU A 57 -4.31 -39.58 28.62
N LEU A 58 -4.23 -38.33 29.09
CA LEU A 58 -3.57 -38.00 30.37
C LEU A 58 -4.38 -38.48 31.58
N ILE A 59 -5.71 -38.29 31.58
CA ILE A 59 -6.60 -38.74 32.67
C ILE A 59 -6.58 -40.27 32.81
N ASP A 60 -6.62 -40.98 31.69
CA ASP A 60 -6.63 -42.44 31.64
C ASP A 60 -5.21 -43.04 31.81
N HIS A 61 -4.18 -42.20 32.02
CA HIS A 61 -2.77 -42.58 32.08
C HIS A 61 -2.29 -43.41 30.87
N LYS A 62 -2.88 -43.16 29.70
CA LYS A 62 -2.38 -43.68 28.41
C LYS A 62 -1.14 -42.92 27.93
N ALA A 63 -1.01 -41.66 28.35
CA ALA A 63 0.16 -40.82 28.15
C ALA A 63 0.59 -40.21 29.48
N ASP A 64 1.91 -40.09 29.70
CA ASP A 64 2.47 -39.50 30.92
C ASP A 64 2.65 -37.98 30.82
N LEU A 65 2.86 -37.48 29.60
CA LEU A 65 3.13 -36.07 29.33
C LEU A 65 2.58 -35.68 27.96
N ALA A 66 1.92 -34.52 27.89
CA ALA A 66 1.50 -33.91 26.61
C ALA A 66 2.34 -32.66 26.32
N VAL A 67 3.24 -32.75 25.35
CA VAL A 67 3.99 -31.59 24.82
C VAL A 67 3.40 -31.20 23.48
N ALA A 68 2.50 -30.21 23.51
CA ALA A 68 1.73 -29.77 22.36
C ALA A 68 1.35 -28.28 22.50
N PRO A 69 0.89 -27.60 21.43
CA PRO A 69 0.29 -26.27 21.51
C PRO A 69 -1.10 -26.32 22.19
N LEU A 70 -1.14 -26.71 23.46
CA LEU A 70 -2.36 -26.89 24.23
C LEU A 70 -2.65 -25.63 25.06
N THR A 71 -3.73 -24.93 24.73
CA THR A 71 -4.17 -23.75 25.48
C THR A 71 -4.63 -24.14 26.89
N ILE A 72 -4.05 -23.50 27.89
CA ILE A 72 -4.47 -23.58 29.30
C ILE A 72 -5.83 -22.89 29.41
N THR A 73 -6.86 -23.64 29.82
CA THR A 73 -8.19 -23.09 30.12
C THR A 73 -8.65 -23.61 31.46
N HIS A 74 -9.50 -22.84 32.14
CA HIS A 74 -10.00 -23.19 33.47
C HIS A 74 -10.73 -24.55 33.52
N VAL A 75 -11.39 -24.96 32.43
CA VAL A 75 -12.07 -26.28 32.39
C VAL A 75 -11.04 -27.42 32.31
N ARG A 76 -9.92 -27.22 31.59
CA ARG A 76 -8.86 -28.22 31.44
C ARG A 76 -8.01 -28.32 32.70
N GLU A 77 -7.71 -27.20 33.33
CA GLU A 77 -6.94 -27.11 34.58
C GLU A 77 -7.63 -27.83 35.76
N LYS A 78 -8.96 -27.97 35.71
CA LYS A 78 -9.71 -28.80 36.68
C LYS A 78 -9.54 -30.31 36.49
N ALA A 79 -9.10 -30.75 35.31
CA ALA A 79 -9.00 -32.16 34.95
C ALA A 79 -7.55 -32.65 34.94
N ILE A 80 -6.60 -31.78 34.60
CA ILE A 80 -5.16 -32.07 34.54
C ILE A 80 -4.37 -30.86 35.05
N ASP A 81 -3.18 -31.12 35.58
CA ASP A 81 -2.25 -30.07 35.99
C ASP A 81 -1.44 -29.53 34.81
N PHE A 82 -1.18 -28.23 34.81
CA PHE A 82 -0.34 -27.55 33.83
C PHE A 82 0.93 -26.99 34.48
N SER A 83 2.01 -26.94 33.69
CA SER A 83 3.19 -26.15 34.04
C SER A 83 2.93 -24.66 33.81
N LYS A 84 3.89 -23.80 34.21
CA LYS A 84 3.84 -22.39 33.83
C LYS A 84 3.90 -22.24 32.31
N PRO A 85 3.12 -21.32 31.72
CA PRO A 85 3.13 -21.12 30.27
C PRO A 85 4.54 -20.72 29.80
N PHE A 86 5.04 -21.41 28.78
CA PHE A 86 6.34 -21.13 28.17
C PHE A 86 6.24 -20.18 26.95
N MET A 87 5.03 -19.99 26.41
CA MET A 87 4.75 -19.12 25.27
C MET A 87 3.40 -18.44 25.44
N THR A 88 3.36 -17.12 25.27
CA THR A 88 2.12 -16.33 25.31
C THR A 88 1.64 -16.07 23.89
N LEU A 89 0.47 -16.58 23.55
CA LEU A 89 -0.20 -16.30 22.28
C LEU A 89 -1.58 -15.65 22.54
N GLY A 90 -2.02 -14.84 21.59
CA GLY A 90 -3.35 -14.24 21.58
C GLY A 90 -4.14 -14.67 20.35
N VAL A 91 -5.43 -14.34 20.33
CA VAL A 91 -6.25 -14.47 19.12
C VAL A 91 -5.83 -13.39 18.13
N SER A 92 -5.50 -13.80 16.91
CA SER A 92 -5.13 -12.89 15.82
C SER A 92 -6.00 -13.18 14.60
N ILE A 93 -6.27 -12.14 13.81
CA ILE A 93 -7.07 -12.23 12.58
C ILE A 93 -6.10 -12.34 11.41
N LEU A 94 -6.20 -13.46 10.69
CA LEU A 94 -5.50 -13.62 9.42
C LEU A 94 -6.40 -13.15 8.28
N TYR A 95 -5.98 -12.12 7.55
CA TYR A 95 -6.66 -11.66 6.34
C TYR A 95 -5.71 -11.65 5.14
N ARG A 96 -6.29 -11.77 3.95
CA ARG A 96 -5.52 -11.73 2.70
C ARG A 96 -5.02 -10.30 2.48
N LYS A 97 -3.71 -10.14 2.25
CA LYS A 97 -3.14 -8.86 1.82
C LYS A 97 -3.92 -8.35 0.59
N PRO A 98 -4.48 -7.13 0.62
CA PRO A 98 -5.20 -6.60 -0.52
C PRO A 98 -4.26 -6.53 -1.72
N ASN A 99 -4.74 -6.94 -2.89
CA ASN A 99 -3.99 -6.75 -4.13
C ASN A 99 -3.88 -5.24 -4.36
N GLY A 100 -2.66 -4.72 -4.52
CA GLY A 100 -2.46 -3.31 -4.84
C GLY A 100 -3.24 -2.93 -6.09
N THR A 101 -3.87 -1.76 -6.10
CA THR A 101 -4.51 -1.22 -7.30
C THR A 101 -3.44 -1.02 -8.38
N ASN A 102 -3.62 -1.67 -9.53
CA ASN A 102 -2.74 -1.44 -10.67
C ASN A 102 -2.85 0.04 -11.08
N PRO A 103 -1.73 0.75 -11.31
CA PRO A 103 -1.79 2.13 -11.75
C PRO A 103 -2.50 2.19 -13.11
N SER A 104 -3.58 2.96 -13.18
CA SER A 104 -4.28 3.22 -14.43
C SER A 104 -3.40 4.07 -15.36
N VAL A 105 -3.66 4.03 -16.67
CA VAL A 105 -2.94 4.83 -17.67
C VAL A 105 -2.94 6.34 -17.39
N PHE A 106 -3.89 6.84 -16.60
CA PHE A 106 -4.00 8.26 -16.20
C PHE A 106 -3.52 8.51 -14.77
N SER A 107 -2.79 7.59 -14.13
CA SER A 107 -2.31 7.75 -12.76
C SER A 107 -1.40 8.98 -12.58
N PHE A 108 -0.78 9.46 -13.66
CA PHE A 108 -0.01 10.71 -13.66
C PHE A 108 -0.85 11.97 -13.41
N LEU A 109 -2.18 11.93 -13.55
CA LEU A 109 -3.07 13.07 -13.22
C LEU A 109 -3.47 13.09 -11.74
N ASN A 110 -3.36 11.95 -11.03
CA ASN A 110 -3.72 11.80 -9.62
C ASN A 110 -2.97 12.71 -8.62
N PRO A 111 -1.73 13.18 -8.86
CA PRO A 111 -1.01 14.05 -7.93
C PRO A 111 -1.68 15.42 -7.69
N LEU A 112 -2.67 15.77 -8.53
CA LEU A 112 -3.40 17.02 -8.47
C LEU A 112 -4.90 16.72 -8.55
N SER A 113 -5.71 17.38 -7.72
CA SER A 113 -7.17 17.20 -7.75
C SER A 113 -7.74 17.58 -9.13
N PRO A 114 -8.76 16.87 -9.64
CA PRO A 114 -9.46 17.26 -10.87
C PRO A 114 -9.96 18.72 -10.85
N ASP A 115 -10.30 19.26 -9.68
CA ASP A 115 -10.73 20.66 -9.54
C ASP A 115 -9.62 21.64 -9.93
N ILE A 116 -8.37 21.34 -9.55
CA ILE A 116 -7.22 22.20 -9.85
C ILE A 116 -6.90 22.15 -11.34
N TRP A 117 -7.08 21.00 -12.00
CA TRP A 117 -6.99 20.90 -13.46
C TRP A 117 -8.01 21.79 -14.16
N MET A 118 -9.25 21.82 -13.65
CA MET A 118 -10.29 22.73 -14.17
C MET A 118 -9.90 24.20 -13.95
N TYR A 119 -9.35 24.56 -12.79
CA TYR A 119 -8.89 25.93 -12.53
C TYR A 119 -7.72 26.36 -13.43
N ILE A 120 -6.77 25.45 -13.73
CA ILE A 120 -5.66 25.73 -14.66
C ILE A 120 -6.21 26.03 -16.06
N LEU A 121 -7.16 25.22 -16.55
CA LEU A 121 -7.82 25.44 -17.84
C LEU A 121 -8.55 26.79 -17.88
N LEU A 122 -9.32 27.09 -16.83
CA LEU A 122 -10.06 28.36 -16.73
C LEU A 122 -9.11 29.57 -16.66
N ALA A 123 -8.03 29.49 -15.90
CA ALA A 123 -7.02 30.54 -15.80
C ALA A 123 -6.32 30.77 -17.15
N TYR A 124 -5.99 29.71 -17.88
CA TYR A 124 -5.41 29.81 -19.23
C TYR A 124 -6.35 30.53 -20.21
N LEU A 125 -7.65 30.19 -20.19
CA LEU A 125 -8.65 30.88 -21.01
C LEU A 125 -8.82 32.35 -20.58
N GLY A 126 -8.80 32.63 -19.28
CA GLY A 126 -8.88 33.99 -18.74
C GLY A 126 -7.70 34.87 -19.19
N VAL A 127 -6.47 34.37 -19.07
CA VAL A 127 -5.27 35.11 -19.51
C VAL A 127 -5.27 35.29 -21.03
N SER A 128 -5.66 34.27 -21.79
CA SER A 128 -5.80 34.38 -23.25
C SER A 128 -6.82 35.44 -23.65
N CYS A 129 -7.95 35.52 -22.96
CA CYS A 129 -8.98 36.53 -23.18
C CYS A 129 -8.47 37.94 -22.86
N VAL A 130 -7.79 38.12 -21.72
CA VAL A 130 -7.21 39.42 -21.34
C VAL A 130 -6.16 39.89 -22.35
N LEU A 131 -5.28 38.99 -22.80
CA LEU A 131 -4.30 39.31 -23.83
C LEU A 131 -4.96 39.66 -25.17
N PHE A 132 -6.04 38.96 -25.54
CA PHE A 132 -6.82 39.27 -26.75
C PHE A 132 -7.51 40.64 -26.67
N VAL A 133 -8.06 41.02 -25.51
CA VAL A 133 -8.66 42.35 -25.30
C VAL A 133 -7.60 43.45 -25.36
N ILE A 134 -6.42 43.24 -24.79
CA ILE A 134 -5.31 44.20 -24.87
C ILE A 134 -4.82 44.34 -26.32
N ALA A 135 -4.71 43.23 -27.05
CA ALA A 135 -4.30 43.23 -28.46
C ALA A 135 -5.33 43.90 -29.37
N SER A 136 -6.63 43.67 -29.13
CA SER A 136 -7.71 44.28 -29.91
C SER A 136 -7.93 45.76 -29.57
N GLY A 137 -7.75 46.18 -28.32
CA GLY A 137 -7.83 47.58 -27.89
C GLY A 137 -6.63 48.44 -28.31
N ALA A 138 -5.45 47.83 -28.54
CA ALA A 138 -4.27 48.52 -29.07
C ALA A 138 -4.31 48.72 -30.60
N ALA A 139 -5.28 48.13 -31.30
CA ALA A 139 -5.45 48.28 -32.75
C ALA A 139 -6.28 49.53 -33.10
N GLN A 140 -5.69 50.72 -32.96
CA GLN A 140 -6.20 51.97 -33.56
C GLN A 140 -5.58 52.13 -34.98
N PRO A 141 -6.30 52.66 -35.99
CA PRO A 141 -6.03 52.35 -37.39
C PRO A 141 -4.92 53.22 -37.99
N GLN A 142 -3.84 52.59 -38.44
CA GLN A 142 -3.01 53.08 -39.55
C GLN A 142 -2.86 51.97 -40.60
N ALA A 143 -3.24 52.30 -41.83
CA ALA A 143 -3.38 51.43 -43.01
C ALA A 143 -2.04 50.90 -43.58
N PRO A 144 -1.98 50.02 -44.60
CA PRO A 144 -3.03 49.28 -45.32
C PRO A 144 -2.91 47.74 -45.21
N ARG A 145 -3.94 47.03 -45.70
CA ARG A 145 -4.07 45.57 -45.76
C ARG A 145 -2.83 44.87 -46.36
N ALA A 146 -2.28 43.90 -45.62
CA ALA A 146 -1.54 42.75 -46.15
C ALA A 146 -2.39 41.47 -45.97
N PRO A 147 -2.20 40.43 -46.80
CA PRO A 147 -3.25 39.45 -47.11
C PRO A 147 -3.58 38.52 -45.93
N ARG A 148 -4.87 38.15 -45.85
CA ARG A 148 -5.43 37.22 -44.85
C ARG A 148 -4.60 35.92 -44.77
N PRO A 149 -4.11 35.51 -43.59
CA PRO A 149 -3.71 34.12 -43.39
C PRO A 149 -4.95 33.25 -43.26
N ALA A 150 -4.93 32.11 -43.94
CA ALA A 150 -6.01 31.15 -43.99
C ALA A 150 -6.36 30.59 -42.60
N LEU A 151 -7.65 30.28 -42.44
CA LEU A 151 -8.28 29.59 -41.32
C LEU A 151 -7.62 28.22 -41.08
N GLY A 152 -6.50 28.16 -40.37
CA GLY A 152 -5.81 26.88 -40.14
C GLY A 152 -4.44 26.92 -39.45
N SER A 153 -3.93 28.07 -38.99
CA SER A 153 -2.57 28.17 -38.45
C SER A 153 -2.50 28.97 -37.13
N ASP A 154 -3.39 28.70 -36.18
CA ASP A 154 -3.44 29.45 -34.91
C ASP A 154 -2.95 28.70 -33.66
N VAL A 155 -2.39 27.49 -33.79
CA VAL A 155 -1.85 26.75 -32.62
C VAL A 155 -0.33 26.83 -32.46
N HIS A 156 0.42 27.07 -33.52
CA HIS A 156 1.89 27.14 -33.44
C HIS A 156 2.42 28.56 -33.17
N THR A 157 1.62 29.59 -33.40
CA THR A 157 2.03 31.00 -33.27
C THR A 157 1.98 31.50 -31.82
N ALA A 158 1.31 30.78 -30.92
CA ALA A 158 1.27 31.11 -29.49
C ALA A 158 2.51 30.58 -28.71
N LEU A 159 3.26 29.62 -29.27
CA LEU A 159 4.41 29.00 -28.61
C LEU A 159 5.76 29.64 -28.99
N ALA A 160 5.75 30.75 -29.74
CA ALA A 160 6.96 31.34 -30.32
C ALA A 160 7.38 32.70 -29.71
N PRO A 161 7.57 32.89 -28.39
CA PRO A 161 8.34 34.04 -27.92
C PRO A 161 9.85 33.75 -27.77
N THR A 162 10.36 32.55 -28.09
CA THR A 162 11.77 32.20 -27.82
C THR A 162 12.74 32.21 -29.01
N HIS A 163 12.27 32.36 -30.26
CA HIS A 163 13.17 32.21 -31.43
C HIS A 163 13.09 33.31 -32.50
N GLN A 164 12.44 34.44 -32.24
CA GLN A 164 12.33 35.52 -33.25
C GLN A 164 12.73 36.89 -32.70
N ALA A 165 14.00 37.02 -32.33
CA ALA A 165 14.68 38.30 -32.33
C ALA A 165 14.92 38.72 -33.79
N GLY A 166 13.93 39.33 -34.46
CA GLY A 166 14.13 39.60 -35.90
C GLY A 166 13.11 40.42 -36.69
N HIS A 167 12.02 40.97 -36.13
CA HIS A 167 11.15 41.88 -36.89
C HIS A 167 10.79 43.15 -36.10
N PRO A 168 11.01 44.36 -36.66
CA PRO A 168 10.64 45.62 -36.03
C PRO A 168 9.19 45.95 -36.39
N GLY A 169 8.30 46.17 -35.42
CA GLY A 169 6.94 46.58 -35.77
C GLY A 169 5.96 46.83 -34.63
N THR A 170 6.11 46.16 -33.49
CA THR A 170 5.28 46.47 -32.31
C THR A 170 6.06 46.10 -31.07
N GLN A 171 6.59 47.10 -30.36
CA GLN A 171 7.07 46.85 -29.01
C GLN A 171 5.86 46.40 -28.19
N PRO A 172 5.86 45.19 -27.60
CA PRO A 172 4.74 44.79 -26.74
C PRO A 172 4.63 45.81 -25.62
N ALA A 173 3.42 46.35 -25.44
CA ALA A 173 3.14 47.34 -24.41
C ALA A 173 3.64 46.83 -23.04
N LEU A 174 4.13 47.73 -22.19
CA LEU A 174 4.62 47.41 -20.84
C LEU A 174 3.61 46.55 -20.05
N SER A 175 2.31 46.76 -20.26
CA SER A 175 1.21 45.99 -19.68
C SER A 175 1.23 44.51 -20.06
N THR A 176 1.47 44.18 -21.33
CA THR A 176 1.55 42.78 -21.82
C THR A 176 2.74 42.04 -21.22
N ARG A 177 3.86 42.74 -20.99
CA ARG A 177 5.07 42.17 -20.38
C ARG A 177 4.87 41.83 -18.91
N ILE A 178 4.16 42.68 -18.16
CA ILE A 178 3.85 42.44 -16.74
C ILE A 178 2.90 41.25 -16.60
N ILE A 179 1.83 41.19 -17.42
CA ILE A 179 0.88 40.07 -17.42
C ILE A 179 1.58 38.75 -17.78
N GLY A 180 2.44 38.76 -18.81
CA GLY A 180 3.24 37.60 -19.18
C GLY A 180 4.20 37.15 -18.07
N GLY A 181 4.81 38.10 -17.34
CA GLY A 181 5.68 37.80 -16.21
C GLY A 181 4.93 37.16 -15.02
N ILE A 182 3.74 37.67 -14.70
CA ILE A 182 2.88 37.10 -13.66
C ILE A 182 2.41 35.70 -14.06
N TRP A 183 1.98 35.51 -15.32
CA TRP A 183 1.58 34.21 -15.83
C TRP A 183 2.74 33.21 -15.80
N TRP A 184 3.94 33.63 -16.23
CA TRP A 184 5.13 32.79 -16.20
C TRP A 184 5.47 32.35 -14.77
N PHE A 185 5.45 33.27 -13.80
CA PHE A 185 5.69 32.94 -12.39
C PHE A 185 4.62 31.99 -11.83
N PHE A 186 3.35 32.21 -12.17
CA PHE A 186 2.26 31.31 -11.80
C PHE A 186 2.46 29.89 -12.36
N THR A 187 2.78 29.75 -13.65
CA THR A 187 3.03 28.44 -14.27
C THR A 187 4.22 27.71 -13.63
N LEU A 188 5.27 28.43 -13.23
CA LEU A 188 6.44 27.85 -12.55
C LEU A 188 6.02 27.23 -11.21
N ILE A 189 5.22 27.93 -10.40
CA ILE A 189 4.71 27.43 -9.11
C ILE A 189 3.89 26.15 -9.31
N ILE A 190 3.01 26.12 -10.32
CA ILE A 190 2.16 24.95 -10.61
C ILE A 190 3.01 23.75 -11.02
N ILE A 191 3.96 23.91 -11.94
CA ILE A 191 4.83 22.81 -12.39
C ILE A 191 5.68 22.30 -11.22
N SER A 192 6.26 23.19 -10.42
CA SER A 192 7.04 22.82 -9.24
C SER A 192 6.20 22.02 -8.24
N SER A 193 4.96 22.44 -8.00
CA SER A 193 4.05 21.77 -7.05
C SER A 193 3.61 20.40 -7.57
N TYR A 194 3.33 20.29 -8.87
CA TYR A 194 3.01 19.03 -9.52
C TYR A 194 4.17 18.04 -9.44
N THR A 195 5.40 18.49 -9.73
CA THR A 195 6.60 17.62 -9.65
C THR A 195 6.85 17.13 -8.22
N ALA A 196 6.67 17.99 -7.21
CA ALA A 196 6.80 17.60 -5.81
C ALA A 196 5.73 16.57 -5.39
N ASN A 197 4.47 16.79 -5.75
CA ASN A 197 3.38 15.87 -5.40
C ASN A 197 3.48 14.53 -6.14
N LEU A 198 3.92 14.55 -7.40
CA LEU A 198 4.15 13.35 -8.18
C LEU A 198 5.28 12.51 -7.56
N ALA A 199 6.39 13.15 -7.16
CA ALA A 199 7.47 12.47 -6.46
C ALA A 199 6.99 11.84 -5.15
N ALA A 200 6.21 12.57 -4.35
CA ALA A 200 5.61 12.04 -3.12
C ALA A 200 4.71 10.83 -3.40
N PHE A 201 3.84 10.92 -4.42
CA PHE A 201 2.94 9.85 -4.81
C PHE A 201 3.68 8.57 -5.26
N LEU A 202 4.81 8.71 -5.95
CA LEU A 202 5.63 7.57 -6.38
C LEU A 202 6.40 6.91 -5.23
N THR A 203 6.68 7.64 -4.15
CA THR A 203 7.40 7.12 -2.98
C THR A 203 6.49 6.50 -1.93
N VAL A 204 5.20 6.85 -1.92
CA VAL A 204 4.24 6.34 -0.92
C VAL A 204 3.52 5.13 -1.49
N GLU A 205 4.00 3.94 -1.14
CA GLU A 205 3.13 2.76 -1.14
C GLU A 205 2.11 2.95 -0.02
N ARG A 206 0.87 3.28 -0.39
CA ARG A 206 -0.22 3.44 0.56
C ARG A 206 -0.55 2.07 1.16
N MET A 207 0.09 1.72 2.27
CA MET A 207 -0.34 0.62 3.14
C MET A 207 -1.56 1.07 3.93
N GLU A 208 -2.68 1.34 3.23
CA GLU A 208 -3.97 1.38 3.91
C GLU A 208 -4.31 -0.05 4.30
N SER A 209 -4.20 -0.34 5.60
CA SER A 209 -4.74 -1.57 6.14
C SER A 209 -6.25 -1.42 6.19
N PRO A 210 -7.03 -2.32 5.54
CA PRO A 210 -8.48 -2.24 5.59
C PRO A 210 -9.06 -2.68 6.95
N ILE A 211 -8.22 -3.16 7.88
CA ILE A 211 -8.62 -3.74 9.17
C ILE A 211 -7.55 -3.38 10.21
N ASP A 212 -7.95 -2.76 11.31
CA ASP A 212 -7.08 -2.45 12.48
C ASP A 212 -6.69 -3.71 13.28
#